data_AF-A0A0N4T8T2-F1
#
_entry.id   AF-A0A0N4T8T2-F1
#
_cell.length_a   1.000
_cell.length_b   1.000
_cell.length_c   1.000
_cell.angle_alpha   90.00
_cell.angle_beta   90.00
_cell.angle_gamma   90.00
#
_symmetry.space_group_name_H-M   'P 1'
#
loop_
_entity.id
_entity.type
_entity.pdbx_description
1 polymer ?
#
loop_
_entity_poly.entity_id
_entity_poly.type
_entity_poly.pdbx_seq_one_letter_code
_entity_poly.pdbx_strand_id
1 'polypeptide(L)'
;MIVCVTSAIAASIIDAINVAKLFISITESKLHLSDIQKWSRFYVKLGSIWFHALTLYAVIICYLPYVKPFFYSKKFTNRSQKPYYVALHTSVLIWSTSVTYLFTESIYRIPYFLTHITLFISLFIAALIGSFKISKYKPLGVDSIRVAKAQQKRLYSFILYSYSIEFITLPMFVNACANVICISAGCESDFVDSYFKKTLHLIIYYSYEIRSIAIITITILALEPYRHATFSLFSRRKWTSEVKSIQTVKIYFV
;
A
#
# COMPACT_ATOMS: atom_id res chain seq x y z
N MET A 1 12.01 0.82 4.15
CA MET A 1 12.14 -0.37 3.27
C MET A 1 12.02 -1.67 4.05
N ILE A 2 12.74 -1.86 5.16
CA ILE A 2 12.74 -3.12 5.92
C ILE A 2 11.31 -3.62 6.23
N VAL A 3 10.45 -2.80 6.82
CA VAL A 3 9.06 -3.18 7.15
C VAL A 3 8.27 -3.69 5.94
N CYS A 4 8.41 -3.04 4.80
CA CYS A 4 7.73 -3.44 3.57
C CYS A 4 8.26 -4.78 3.04
N VAL A 5 9.59 -4.96 3.08
CA VAL A 5 10.24 -6.21 2.66
C VAL A 5 9.84 -7.36 3.59
N THR A 6 9.92 -7.16 4.91
CA THR A 6 9.54 -8.19 5.88
C THR A 6 8.05 -8.52 5.80
N SER A 7 7.19 -7.53 5.56
CA SER A 7 5.75 -7.77 5.36
C SER A 7 5.46 -8.53 4.07
N ALA A 8 6.20 -8.27 2.99
CA ALA A 8 6.05 -8.99 1.73
C ALA A 8 6.53 -10.44 1.87
N ILE A 9 7.69 -10.67 2.49
CA ILE A 9 8.20 -12.02 2.81
C ILE A 9 7.18 -12.77 3.69
N ALA A 10 6.65 -12.12 4.72
CA ALA A 10 5.65 -12.69 5.61
C ALA A 10 4.36 -13.10 4.88
N ALA A 11 3.87 -12.25 3.97
CA ALA A 11 2.72 -12.58 3.12
C ALA A 11 3.02 -13.80 2.25
N SER A 12 4.14 -13.79 1.51
CA SER A 12 4.52 -14.91 0.65
C SER A 12 4.70 -16.24 1.42
N ILE A 13 5.19 -16.19 2.66
CA ILE A 13 5.29 -17.38 3.52
C ILE A 13 3.89 -17.91 3.88
N ILE A 14 2.94 -17.03 4.21
CA ILE A 14 1.55 -17.45 4.48
C ILE A 14 0.95 -18.12 3.24
N ASP A 15 1.16 -17.54 2.06
CA ASP A 15 0.62 -18.06 0.81
C ASP A 15 1.21 -19.43 0.50
N ALA A 16 2.52 -19.58 0.63
CA ALA A 16 3.21 -20.85 0.45
C ALA A 16 2.68 -21.93 1.41
N ILE A 17 2.45 -21.59 2.68
CA ILE A 17 1.85 -22.51 3.66
C ILE A 17 0.43 -22.90 3.26
N ASN A 18 -0.40 -21.93 2.86
CA ASN A 18 -1.79 -22.18 2.46
C ASN A 18 -1.86 -23.07 1.21
N VAL A 19 -1.00 -22.83 0.21
CA VAL A 19 -0.89 -23.66 -0.98
C VAL A 19 -0.42 -25.07 -0.62
N ALA A 20 0.64 -25.19 0.20
CA ALA A 20 1.17 -26.50 0.58
C ALA A 20 0.13 -27.35 1.33
N LYS A 21 -0.72 -26.75 2.17
CA LYS A 21 -1.85 -27.43 2.84
C LYS A 21 -2.88 -28.02 1.88
N LEU A 22 -3.00 -27.53 0.65
CA LEU A 22 -3.91 -28.10 -0.36
C LEU A 22 -3.37 -29.40 -0.96
N PHE A 23 -2.06 -29.57 -1.02
CA PHE A 23 -1.41 -30.68 -1.71
C PHE A 23 -0.80 -31.73 -0.79
N ILE A 24 -0.42 -31.33 0.41
CA ILE A 24 0.23 -32.20 1.40
C ILE A 24 -0.55 -32.07 2.70
N SER A 25 -0.95 -33.20 3.28
CA SER A 25 -1.36 -33.27 4.68
C SER A 25 -0.12 -32.98 5.53
N ILE A 26 0.19 -31.70 5.71
CA ILE A 26 1.24 -31.26 6.62
C ILE A 26 0.71 -31.61 8.01
N THR A 27 1.09 -32.79 8.49
CA THR A 27 0.92 -33.16 9.88
C THR A 27 1.75 -32.15 10.65
N GLU A 28 1.10 -31.24 11.37
CA GLU A 28 1.77 -30.19 12.14
C GLU A 28 2.91 -30.82 12.97
N SER A 29 4.16 -30.59 12.58
CA SER A 29 5.23 -30.56 13.58
C SER A 29 4.93 -29.33 14.44
N LYS A 30 4.09 -29.54 15.46
CA LYS A 30 3.19 -28.55 16.09
C LYS A 30 3.82 -27.24 16.56
N LEU A 31 5.13 -27.17 16.77
CA LEU A 31 5.80 -25.93 17.19
C LEU A 31 6.24 -25.06 16.02
N HIS A 32 7.09 -25.54 15.12
CA HIS A 32 7.76 -24.68 14.14
C HIS A 32 6.81 -24.01 13.15
N LEU A 33 5.78 -24.71 12.66
CA LEU A 33 4.80 -24.12 11.74
C LEU A 33 3.94 -23.05 12.42
N SER A 34 3.59 -23.27 13.70
CA SER A 34 2.83 -22.33 14.51
C SER A 34 3.62 -21.03 14.73
N ASP A 35 4.91 -21.15 15.05
CA ASP A 35 5.81 -20.00 15.25
C ASP A 35 5.99 -19.20 13.95
N ILE A 36 6.19 -19.88 12.81
CA ILE A 36 6.30 -19.23 11.50
C ILE A 36 5.00 -18.49 11.18
N GLN A 37 3.83 -19.10 11.42
CA GLN A 37 2.55 -18.42 11.17
C GLN A 37 2.34 -17.21 12.09
N LYS A 38 2.73 -17.32 13.37
CA LYS A 38 2.63 -16.21 14.33
C LYS A 38 3.52 -15.05 13.90
N TRP A 39 4.76 -15.34 13.54
CA TRP A 39 5.71 -14.37 12.98
C TRP A 39 5.16 -13.72 11.71
N SER A 40 4.70 -14.51 10.74
CA SER A 40 4.19 -13.96 9.47
C SER A 40 2.96 -13.08 9.69
N ARG A 41 2.01 -13.51 10.52
CA ARG A 41 0.80 -12.72 10.85
C ARG A 41 1.16 -11.40 11.53
N PHE A 42 2.19 -11.39 12.39
CA PHE A 42 2.67 -10.16 13.01
C PHE A 42 3.16 -9.16 11.96
N TYR A 43 4.06 -9.59 11.07
CA TYR A 43 4.63 -8.70 10.05
C TYR A 43 3.62 -8.24 8.99
N VAL A 44 2.63 -9.07 8.65
CA VAL A 44 1.52 -8.66 7.76
C VAL A 44 0.66 -7.56 8.41
N LYS A 45 0.30 -7.71 9.68
CA LYS A 45 -0.46 -6.70 10.44
C LYS A 45 0.31 -5.38 10.57
N LEU A 46 1.59 -5.48 10.93
CA LEU A 46 2.49 -4.34 11.05
C LEU A 46 2.64 -3.62 9.70
N GLY A 47 2.90 -4.38 8.62
CA GLY A 47 2.99 -3.85 7.26
C GLY A 47 1.70 -3.16 6.82
N SER A 48 0.54 -3.71 7.17
CA SER A 48 -0.77 -3.12 6.83
C SER A 48 -0.91 -1.70 7.37
N ILE A 49 -0.63 -1.48 8.66
CA ILE A 49 -0.64 -0.14 9.29
C ILE A 49 0.38 0.78 8.62
N TRP A 50 1.59 0.27 8.43
CA TRP A 50 2.70 1.01 7.85
C TRP A 50 2.37 1.55 6.45
N PHE A 51 1.87 0.71 5.55
CA PHE A 51 1.50 1.13 4.19
C PHE A 51 0.38 2.17 4.19
N HIS A 52 -0.62 2.04 5.08
CA HIS A 52 -1.69 3.02 5.19
C HIS A 52 -1.15 4.39 5.63
N ALA A 53 -0.35 4.42 6.70
CA ALA A 53 0.23 5.65 7.23
C ALA A 53 1.14 6.36 6.20
N LEU A 54 1.93 5.61 5.43
CA LEU A 54 2.77 6.19 4.37
C LEU A 54 1.94 6.75 3.21
N THR A 55 0.84 6.09 2.86
CA THR A 55 -0.07 6.58 1.82
C THR A 55 -0.70 7.91 2.26
N LEU A 56 -1.18 7.97 3.50
CA LEU A 56 -1.71 9.19 4.11
C LEU A 56 -0.69 10.34 4.09
N TYR A 57 0.55 10.06 4.51
CA TYR A 57 1.62 11.05 4.44
C TYR A 57 1.87 11.55 3.02
N ALA A 58 1.96 10.65 2.05
CA ALA A 58 2.21 11.00 0.66
C ALA A 58 1.11 11.93 0.10
N VAL A 59 -0.17 11.64 0.40
CA VAL A 59 -1.30 12.48 0.00
C VAL A 59 -1.21 13.86 0.63
N ILE A 60 -1.01 13.94 1.95
CA ILE A 60 -0.92 15.22 2.68
C ILE A 60 0.19 16.09 2.08
N ILE A 61 1.39 15.53 1.89
CA ILE A 61 2.52 16.27 1.33
C ILE A 61 2.25 16.74 -0.10
N CYS A 62 1.60 15.92 -0.93
CA CYS A 62 1.26 16.31 -2.31
C CYS A 62 0.10 17.30 -2.38
N TYR A 63 -0.74 17.35 -1.35
CA TYR A 63 -1.87 18.27 -1.24
C TYR A 63 -1.48 19.66 -0.74
N LEU A 64 -0.50 19.76 0.17
CA LEU A 64 -0.04 21.02 0.77
C LEU A 64 0.26 22.16 -0.24
N PRO A 65 0.90 21.93 -1.41
CA PRO A 65 1.15 22.96 -2.41
C PRO A 65 -0.12 23.69 -2.87
N TYR A 66 -1.27 23.01 -2.86
CA TYR A 66 -2.53 23.53 -3.39
C TYR A 66 -3.30 24.39 -2.39
N VAL A 67 -3.07 24.17 -1.10
CA VAL A 67 -3.94 24.74 -0.05
C VAL A 67 -3.19 25.71 0.84
N LYS A 68 -1.89 25.49 1.04
CA LYS A 68 -1.02 26.42 1.74
C LYS A 68 0.31 26.56 0.99
N PRO A 69 0.31 27.13 -0.24
CA PRO A 69 1.50 27.23 -1.09
C PRO A 69 2.67 27.97 -0.40
N PHE A 70 2.38 29.05 0.34
CA PHE A 70 3.40 29.79 1.09
C PHE A 70 4.03 28.95 2.21
N PHE A 71 3.22 28.19 2.95
CA PHE A 71 3.71 27.29 3.98
C PHE A 71 4.56 26.17 3.37
N TYR A 72 4.06 25.56 2.29
CA TYR A 72 4.78 24.52 1.57
C TYR A 72 6.14 25.03 1.04
N SER A 73 6.18 26.17 0.37
CA SER A 73 7.44 26.75 -0.11
C SER A 73 8.44 27.02 1.02
N LYS A 74 7.98 27.70 2.09
CA LYS A 74 8.85 28.14 3.20
C LYS A 74 9.32 27.00 4.10
N LYS A 75 8.48 25.97 4.31
CA LYS A 75 8.75 24.89 5.26
C LYS A 75 9.12 23.56 4.60
N PHE A 76 8.64 23.31 3.39
CA PHE A 76 8.84 22.05 2.68
C PHE A 76 9.87 22.12 1.55
N THR A 77 9.79 23.13 0.69
CA THR A 77 10.68 23.22 -0.48
C THR A 77 12.08 23.70 -0.12
N ASN A 78 12.18 24.71 0.76
CA ASN A 78 13.46 25.34 1.10
C ASN A 78 14.18 24.68 2.30
N ARG A 79 13.69 23.53 2.79
CA ARG A 79 14.28 22.82 3.93
C ARG A 79 14.34 21.32 3.67
N SER A 80 15.36 20.67 4.22
CA SER A 80 15.47 19.21 4.17
C SER A 80 14.26 18.54 4.83
N GLN A 81 13.62 17.62 4.10
CA GLN A 81 12.51 16.80 4.60
C GLN A 81 12.95 15.55 5.35
N LYS A 82 14.26 15.26 5.35
CA LYS A 82 14.84 14.10 6.04
C LYS A 82 14.41 13.98 7.51
N PRO A 83 14.49 15.02 8.36
CA PRO A 83 14.13 14.88 9.77
C PRO A 83 12.64 14.58 9.98
N TYR A 84 11.75 15.23 9.21
CA TYR A 84 10.30 14.95 9.28
C TYR A 84 9.97 13.53 8.83
N TYR A 85 10.63 13.08 7.76
CA TYR A 85 10.48 11.73 7.25
C TYR A 85 10.98 10.69 8.26
N VAL A 86 12.15 10.90 8.87
CA VAL A 86 12.68 10.01 9.92
C VAL A 86 11.75 9.99 11.13
N ALA A 87 11.32 11.16 11.62
CA ALA A 87 10.42 11.24 12.76
C ALA A 87 9.09 10.50 12.48
N LEU A 88 8.49 10.71 11.31
CA LEU A 88 7.27 9.99 10.92
C LEU A 88 7.50 8.48 10.88
N HIS A 89 8.54 8.03 10.19
CA HIS A 89 8.83 6.61 10.05
C HIS A 89 9.10 5.94 11.40
N THR A 90 9.86 6.58 12.28
CA THR A 90 10.12 6.07 13.63
C THR A 90 8.85 6.04 14.47
N SER A 91 8.03 7.10 14.45
CA SER A 91 6.77 7.14 15.20
C SER A 91 5.77 6.09 14.71
N VAL A 92 5.62 5.94 13.39
CA VAL A 92 4.76 4.89 12.81
C VAL A 92 5.30 3.50 13.15
N LEU A 93 6.63 3.32 13.18
CA LEU A 93 7.24 2.02 13.53
C LEU A 93 6.91 1.66 14.98
N ILE A 94 7.16 2.58 15.90
CA ILE A 94 6.91 2.39 17.32
C ILE A 94 5.42 2.11 17.54
N TRP A 95 4.53 2.97 17.02
CA TRP A 95 3.08 2.78 17.19
C TRP A 95 2.60 1.45 16.59
N SER A 96 2.95 1.16 15.33
CA SER A 96 2.53 -0.06 14.64
C SER A 96 3.04 -1.32 15.34
N THR A 97 4.27 -1.31 15.83
CA THR A 97 4.84 -2.42 16.61
C THR A 97 4.08 -2.60 17.91
N SER A 98 3.84 -1.53 18.67
CA SER A 98 3.11 -1.58 19.93
C SER A 98 1.69 -2.11 19.78
N VAL A 99 0.90 -1.56 18.84
CA VAL A 99 -0.49 -2.02 18.66
C VAL A 99 -0.57 -3.43 18.07
N THR A 100 0.39 -3.83 17.24
CA THR A 100 0.44 -5.20 16.71
C THR A 100 0.82 -6.18 17.82
N TYR A 101 1.78 -5.82 18.67
CA TYR A 101 2.18 -6.63 19.83
C TYR A 101 1.03 -6.80 20.82
N LEU A 102 0.32 -5.73 21.17
CA LEU A 102 -0.88 -5.81 22.02
C LEU A 102 -1.96 -6.72 21.42
N PHE A 103 -2.12 -6.69 20.10
CA PHE A 103 -3.04 -7.58 19.41
C PHE A 103 -2.61 -9.05 19.48
N THR A 104 -1.32 -9.34 19.28
CA THR A 104 -0.84 -10.73 19.16
C THR A 104 -0.53 -11.39 20.49
N GLU A 105 0.07 -10.69 21.46
CA GLU A 105 0.47 -11.25 22.75
C GLU A 105 -0.54 -10.98 23.86
N SER A 106 -1.14 -9.79 23.90
CA SER A 106 -2.01 -9.37 25.01
C SER A 106 -3.50 -9.58 24.75
N ILE A 107 -3.87 -10.12 23.57
CA ILE A 107 -5.27 -10.29 23.10
C ILE A 107 -6.06 -8.96 23.11
N TYR A 108 -5.38 -7.82 23.30
CA TYR A 108 -6.01 -6.51 23.38
C TYR A 108 -6.15 -5.93 21.97
N ARG A 109 -7.28 -6.24 21.33
CA ARG A 109 -7.50 -6.00 19.90
C ARG A 109 -7.94 -4.56 19.56
N ILE A 110 -8.52 -3.85 20.53
CA ILE A 110 -9.11 -2.51 20.32
C ILE A 110 -8.13 -1.51 19.68
N PRO A 111 -6.88 -1.33 20.19
CA PRO A 111 -5.96 -0.31 19.64
C PRO A 111 -5.61 -0.54 18.17
N TYR A 112 -5.49 -1.80 17.76
CA TYR A 112 -5.21 -2.17 16.38
C TYR A 112 -6.39 -1.81 15.46
N PHE A 113 -7.62 -2.15 15.86
CA PHE A 113 -8.81 -1.82 15.09
C PHE A 113 -9.05 -0.31 15.01
N LEU A 114 -8.90 0.41 16.12
CA LEU A 114 -8.98 1.87 16.14
C LEU A 114 -7.94 2.50 15.22
N THR A 115 -6.69 2.00 15.22
CA THR A 115 -5.65 2.49 14.31
C THR A 115 -6.06 2.36 12.85
N HIS A 116 -6.63 1.22 12.43
CA HIS A 116 -7.12 1.04 11.06
C HIS A 116 -8.28 1.96 10.73
N ILE A 117 -9.25 2.12 11.64
CA ILE A 117 -10.39 3.03 11.47
C ILE A 117 -9.91 4.47 11.30
N THR A 118 -9.02 4.93 12.18
CA THR A 118 -8.48 6.30 12.12
C THR A 118 -7.68 6.54 10.84
N LEU A 119 -6.82 5.60 10.44
CA LEU A 119 -6.03 5.73 9.21
C LEU A 119 -6.91 5.77 7.95
N PHE A 120 -7.91 4.88 7.87
CA PHE A 120 -8.87 4.83 6.77
C PHE A 120 -9.64 6.15 6.65
N ILE A 121 -10.28 6.61 7.75
CA ILE A 121 -11.04 7.87 7.75
C ILE A 121 -10.13 9.06 7.38
N SER A 122 -8.92 9.11 7.94
CA SER A 122 -7.98 10.20 7.65
C SER A 122 -7.54 10.23 6.19
N LEU A 123 -7.24 9.06 5.61
CA LEU A 123 -6.81 8.94 4.22
C LEU A 123 -7.97 9.23 3.26
N PHE A 124 -9.16 8.69 3.53
CA PHE A 124 -10.38 8.99 2.77
C PHE A 124 -10.67 10.50 2.73
N ILE A 125 -10.66 11.17 3.89
CA ILE A 125 -10.89 12.62 3.97
C ILE A 125 -9.80 13.39 3.22
N ALA A 126 -8.53 13.03 3.40
CA ALA A 126 -7.42 13.69 2.70
C ALA A 126 -7.53 13.54 1.17
N ALA A 127 -7.88 12.34 0.70
CA ALA A 127 -8.10 12.07 -0.72
C ALA A 127 -9.30 12.86 -1.26
N LEU A 128 -10.42 12.90 -0.54
CA LEU A 128 -11.62 13.65 -0.91
C LEU A 128 -11.34 15.15 -1.04
N ILE A 129 -10.68 15.74 -0.04
CA ILE A 129 -10.31 17.16 -0.07
C ILE A 129 -9.32 17.43 -1.21
N GLY A 130 -8.36 16.52 -1.44
CA GLY A 130 -7.45 16.57 -2.57
C GLY A 130 -8.19 16.63 -3.92
N SER A 131 -9.19 15.76 -4.12
CA SER A 131 -10.02 15.69 -5.32
C SER A 131 -10.82 16.97 -5.58
N PHE A 132 -11.35 17.59 -4.53
CA PHE A 132 -12.08 18.87 -4.67
C PHE A 132 -11.16 20.05 -4.98
N LYS A 133 -9.93 20.06 -4.45
CA LYS A 133 -9.01 21.18 -4.64
C LYS A 133 -8.30 21.11 -5.99
N ILE A 134 -7.96 19.92 -6.46
CA ILE A 134 -7.30 19.75 -7.76
C ILE A 134 -8.20 20.19 -8.93
N SER A 135 -9.52 19.99 -8.83
CA SER A 135 -10.48 20.41 -9.86
C SER A 135 -10.66 21.93 -9.93
N LYS A 136 -10.36 22.65 -8.85
CA LYS A 136 -10.50 24.11 -8.75
C LYS A 136 -9.19 24.88 -8.90
N TYR A 137 -8.06 24.19 -9.08
CA TYR A 137 -6.75 24.83 -9.07
C TYR A 137 -6.46 25.55 -10.41
N LYS A 138 -6.00 26.82 -10.33
CA LYS A 138 -5.53 27.62 -11.47
C LYS A 138 -4.06 28.02 -11.27
N PRO A 139 -3.14 27.68 -12.20
CA PRO A 139 -1.74 28.09 -12.12
C PRO A 139 -1.55 29.59 -12.40
N LEU A 140 -0.54 30.22 -11.81
CA LEU A 140 -0.24 31.66 -11.90
C LEU A 140 0.99 31.94 -12.80
N GLY A 141 0.79 32.20 -14.10
CA GLY A 141 1.86 32.61 -15.03
C GLY A 141 2.57 31.45 -15.74
N VAL A 142 3.28 31.72 -16.84
CA VAL A 142 3.70 30.73 -17.85
C VAL A 142 4.67 29.65 -17.33
N ASP A 143 5.72 30.01 -16.59
CA ASP A 143 6.64 29.03 -15.99
C ASP A 143 5.99 28.25 -14.84
N SER A 144 5.04 28.88 -14.14
CA SER A 144 4.23 28.19 -13.15
C SER A 144 3.34 27.12 -13.80
N ILE A 145 2.91 27.30 -15.07
CA ILE A 145 2.03 26.35 -15.75
C ILE A 145 2.71 24.98 -15.85
N ARG A 146 4.00 24.93 -16.20
CA ARG A 146 4.72 23.65 -16.35
C ARG A 146 4.92 22.94 -15.00
N VAL A 147 5.40 23.67 -14.00
CA VAL A 147 5.64 23.12 -12.64
C VAL A 147 4.32 22.71 -11.99
N ALA A 148 3.30 23.54 -12.08
CA ALA A 148 2.00 23.27 -11.51
C ALA A 148 1.29 22.11 -12.21
N LYS A 149 1.42 21.96 -13.54
CA LYS A 149 0.92 20.79 -14.28
C LYS A 149 1.61 19.50 -13.84
N ALA A 150 2.92 19.53 -13.57
CA ALA A 150 3.65 18.38 -13.05
C ALA A 150 3.22 18.02 -11.61
N GLN A 151 3.06 19.02 -10.75
CA GLN A 151 2.52 18.83 -9.40
C GLN A 151 1.08 18.29 -9.45
N GLN A 152 0.26 18.78 -10.40
CA GLN A 152 -1.15 18.41 -10.51
C GLN A 152 -1.27 16.96 -10.95
N LYS A 153 -0.49 16.56 -11.95
CA LYS A 153 -0.35 15.15 -12.33
C LYS A 153 0.04 14.30 -11.13
N ARG A 154 1.06 14.71 -10.36
CA ARG A 154 1.52 13.98 -9.18
C ARG A 154 0.42 13.83 -8.11
N LEU A 155 -0.28 14.91 -7.77
CA LEU A 155 -1.39 14.87 -6.82
C LEU A 155 -2.51 13.95 -7.32
N TYR A 156 -2.88 14.05 -8.60
CA TYR A 156 -3.88 13.16 -9.20
C TYR A 156 -3.48 11.69 -9.08
N SER A 157 -2.21 11.37 -9.38
CA SER A 157 -1.69 10.01 -9.21
C SER A 157 -1.80 9.50 -7.78
N PHE A 158 -1.48 10.34 -6.78
CA PHE A 158 -1.59 9.94 -5.37
C PHE A 158 -3.04 9.84 -4.89
N ILE A 159 -3.95 10.69 -5.38
CA ILE A 159 -5.38 10.59 -5.10
C ILE A 159 -5.93 9.27 -5.66
N LEU A 160 -5.63 8.96 -6.92
CA LEU A 160 -6.04 7.69 -7.54
C LEU A 160 -5.48 6.49 -6.77
N TYR A 161 -4.18 6.53 -6.46
CA TYR A 161 -3.53 5.52 -5.63
C TYR A 161 -4.22 5.34 -4.27
N SER A 162 -4.61 6.45 -3.64
CA SER A 162 -5.26 6.43 -2.32
C SER A 162 -6.65 5.83 -2.37
N TYR A 163 -7.49 6.22 -3.34
CA TYR A 163 -8.82 5.62 -3.49
C TYR A 163 -8.74 4.12 -3.75
N SER A 164 -7.74 3.67 -4.49
CA SER A 164 -7.56 2.25 -4.69
C SER A 164 -7.12 1.52 -3.43
N ILE A 165 -6.21 2.10 -2.63
CA ILE A 165 -5.84 1.54 -1.32
C ILE A 165 -7.05 1.51 -0.38
N GLU A 166 -7.84 2.58 -0.32
CA GLU A 166 -9.08 2.66 0.45
C GLU A 166 -10.06 1.57 0.00
N PHE A 167 -10.26 1.38 -1.31
CA PHE A 167 -11.13 0.32 -1.82
C PHE A 167 -10.67 -1.08 -1.39
N ILE A 168 -9.37 -1.37 -1.50
CA ILE A 168 -8.80 -2.67 -1.11
C ILE A 168 -8.91 -2.89 0.41
N THR A 169 -8.82 -1.83 1.21
CA THR A 169 -8.80 -1.90 2.67
C THR A 169 -10.19 -1.74 3.29
N LEU A 170 -11.20 -1.37 2.51
CA LEU A 170 -12.58 -1.21 2.96
C LEU A 170 -13.12 -2.44 3.73
N PRO A 171 -12.90 -3.70 3.29
CA PRO A 171 -13.34 -4.87 4.06
C PRO A 171 -12.68 -4.93 5.45
N MET A 172 -11.41 -4.54 5.55
CA MET A 172 -10.69 -4.47 6.83
C MET A 172 -11.25 -3.36 7.73
N PHE A 173 -11.63 -2.22 7.16
CA PHE A 173 -12.32 -1.14 7.88
C PHE A 173 -13.67 -1.60 8.43
N VAL A 174 -14.52 -2.23 7.60
CA VAL A 174 -15.82 -2.77 8.04
C VAL A 174 -15.65 -3.78 9.16
N ASN A 175 -14.69 -4.71 9.00
CA ASN A 175 -14.35 -5.66 10.06
C ASN A 175 -13.89 -4.92 11.33
N ALA A 176 -12.99 -3.93 11.24
CA ALA A 176 -12.52 -3.18 12.40
C ALA A 176 -13.68 -2.50 13.15
N CYS A 177 -14.57 -1.81 12.44
CA CYS A 177 -15.77 -1.18 13.01
C CYS A 177 -16.65 -2.22 13.72
N ALA A 178 -16.95 -3.34 13.06
CA ALA A 178 -17.78 -4.38 13.64
C ALA A 178 -17.16 -5.01 14.90
N ASN A 179 -15.84 -5.24 14.93
CA ASN A 179 -15.17 -5.74 16.16
C ASN A 179 -15.24 -4.70 17.28
N VAL A 180 -14.98 -3.41 17.00
CA VAL A 180 -15.05 -2.36 18.04
C VAL A 180 -16.46 -2.24 18.60
N ILE A 181 -17.48 -2.23 17.74
CA ILE A 181 -18.89 -2.20 18.15
C ILE A 181 -19.23 -3.43 19.00
N CYS A 182 -18.87 -4.65 18.55
CA CYS A 182 -19.23 -5.84 19.30
C CYS A 182 -18.47 -6.02 20.61
N ILE A 183 -17.20 -5.62 20.69
CA ILE A 183 -16.48 -5.58 21.96
C ILE A 183 -17.16 -4.59 22.92
N SER A 184 -17.64 -3.46 22.41
CA SER A 184 -18.32 -2.44 23.23
C SER A 184 -19.72 -2.87 23.68
N ALA A 185 -20.43 -3.63 22.85
CA ALA A 185 -21.80 -4.11 23.11
C ALA A 185 -21.84 -5.48 23.81
N GLY A 186 -20.70 -6.16 23.98
CA GLY A 186 -20.64 -7.51 24.56
C GLY A 186 -21.04 -8.65 23.62
N CYS A 187 -21.11 -8.43 22.30
CA CYS A 187 -21.45 -9.45 21.29
C CYS A 187 -20.24 -10.14 20.64
N GLU A 188 -19.08 -10.18 21.30
CA GLU A 188 -17.86 -10.72 20.70
C GLU A 188 -17.99 -12.20 20.32
N SER A 189 -18.57 -13.04 21.17
CA SER A 189 -18.75 -14.48 20.90
C SER A 189 -19.57 -14.71 19.64
N ASP A 190 -20.75 -14.11 19.58
CA ASP A 190 -21.71 -14.30 18.51
C ASP A 190 -21.19 -13.74 17.18
N PHE A 191 -20.46 -12.62 17.26
CA PHE A 191 -19.82 -12.03 16.09
C PHE A 191 -18.70 -12.91 15.54
N VAL A 192 -17.84 -13.47 16.40
CA VAL A 192 -16.73 -14.34 15.96
C VAL A 192 -17.25 -15.57 15.22
N ASP A 193 -18.36 -16.14 15.66
CA ASP A 193 -18.95 -17.34 15.05
C ASP A 193 -19.89 -17.04 13.87
N SER A 194 -20.24 -15.77 13.67
CA SER A 194 -21.17 -15.34 12.64
C SER A 194 -20.69 -15.65 11.21
N TYR A 195 -21.65 -15.94 10.32
CA TYR A 195 -21.39 -16.07 8.89
C TYR A 195 -20.83 -14.78 8.28
N PHE A 196 -21.24 -13.63 8.82
CA PHE A 196 -20.74 -12.32 8.42
C PHE A 196 -19.23 -12.19 8.67
N LYS A 197 -18.73 -12.59 9.85
CA LYS A 197 -17.30 -12.57 10.16
C LYS A 197 -16.50 -13.48 9.24
N LYS A 198 -16.98 -14.70 8.99
CA LYS A 198 -16.33 -15.67 8.08
C LYS A 198 -16.25 -15.10 6.65
N THR A 199 -17.35 -14.52 6.17
CA THR A 199 -17.41 -13.89 4.84
C THR A 199 -16.46 -12.68 4.75
N LEU A 200 -16.47 -11.79 5.74
CA LEU A 200 -15.54 -10.66 5.79
C LEU A 200 -14.08 -11.12 5.80
N HIS A 201 -13.75 -12.16 6.57
CA HIS A 201 -12.39 -12.69 6.63
C HIS A 201 -11.94 -13.23 5.27
N LEU A 202 -12.82 -13.91 4.54
CA LEU A 202 -12.55 -14.38 3.18
C LEU A 202 -12.33 -13.21 2.21
N ILE A 203 -13.18 -12.19 2.26
CA ILE A 203 -13.03 -10.98 1.43
C ILE A 203 -11.70 -10.29 1.75
N ILE A 204 -11.40 -10.08 3.04
CA ILE A 204 -10.13 -9.47 3.48
C ILE A 204 -8.94 -10.25 2.97
N TYR A 205 -8.97 -11.58 3.06
CA TYR A 205 -7.92 -12.45 2.56
C TYR A 205 -7.67 -12.20 1.06
N TYR A 206 -8.71 -12.31 0.22
CA TYR A 206 -8.56 -12.07 -1.21
C TYR A 206 -8.19 -10.62 -1.54
N SER A 207 -8.69 -9.64 -0.78
CA SER A 207 -8.30 -8.24 -0.92
C SER A 207 -6.80 -8.04 -0.65
N TYR A 208 -6.23 -8.76 0.32
CA TYR A 208 -4.79 -8.73 0.56
C TYR A 208 -3.98 -9.40 -0.56
N GLU A 209 -4.45 -10.53 -1.08
CA GLU A 209 -3.80 -11.23 -2.21
C GLU A 209 -3.73 -10.34 -3.46
N ILE A 210 -4.86 -9.76 -3.84
CA ILE A 210 -4.92 -8.89 -5.03
C ILE A 210 -4.24 -7.53 -4.78
N ARG A 211 -3.93 -7.17 -3.53
CA ARG A 211 -3.39 -5.85 -3.18
C ARG A 211 -2.10 -5.56 -3.94
N SER A 212 -1.19 -6.52 -4.01
CA SER A 212 0.09 -6.34 -4.70
C SER A 212 -0.11 -6.10 -6.20
N ILE A 213 -0.97 -6.91 -6.84
CA ILE A 213 -1.32 -6.77 -8.27
C ILE A 213 -1.99 -5.42 -8.53
N ALA A 214 -2.96 -5.05 -7.69
CA ALA A 214 -3.65 -3.78 -7.78
C ALA A 214 -2.66 -2.62 -7.64
N ILE A 215 -1.83 -2.60 -6.59
CA ILE A 215 -0.80 -1.57 -6.37
C ILE A 215 0.13 -1.44 -7.57
N ILE A 216 0.63 -2.55 -8.11
CA ILE A 216 1.50 -2.53 -9.29
C ILE A 216 0.76 -1.93 -10.49
N THR A 217 -0.46 -2.39 -10.76
CA THR A 217 -1.29 -1.92 -11.87
C THR A 217 -1.56 -0.41 -11.74
N ILE A 218 -1.94 0.06 -10.56
CA ILE A 218 -2.22 1.46 -10.30
C ILE A 218 -0.94 2.30 -10.37
N THR A 219 0.19 1.77 -9.89
CA THR A 219 1.49 2.46 -10.01
C THR A 219 1.84 2.65 -11.48
N ILE A 220 1.65 1.63 -12.32
CA ILE A 220 1.85 1.72 -13.78
C ILE A 220 0.87 2.70 -14.42
N LEU A 221 -0.42 2.68 -14.04
CA LEU A 221 -1.44 3.55 -14.63
C LEU A 221 -1.29 5.01 -14.20
N ALA A 222 -1.05 5.24 -12.90
CA ALA A 222 -1.06 6.55 -12.26
C ALA A 222 0.26 7.29 -12.43
N LEU A 223 1.42 6.60 -12.43
CA LEU A 223 2.72 7.25 -12.47
C LEU A 223 3.33 7.17 -13.88
N GLU A 224 3.31 8.31 -14.56
CA GLU A 224 3.82 8.48 -15.93
C GLU A 224 5.24 7.92 -16.17
N PRO A 225 6.24 8.09 -15.27
CA PRO A 225 7.57 7.51 -15.48
C PRO A 225 7.55 5.97 -15.53
N TYR A 226 6.75 5.34 -14.65
CA TYR A 226 6.62 3.89 -14.61
C TYR A 226 5.80 3.36 -15.79
N ARG A 227 4.77 4.11 -16.21
CA ARG A 227 3.99 3.82 -17.42
C ARG A 227 4.88 3.72 -18.65
N HIS A 228 5.71 4.74 -18.88
CA HIS A 228 6.61 4.80 -20.03
C HIS A 228 7.68 3.70 -19.98
N ALA A 229 8.29 3.47 -18.81
CA ALA A 229 9.26 2.38 -18.63
C ALA A 229 8.65 1.00 -18.86
N THR A 230 7.42 0.77 -18.36
CA THR A 230 6.70 -0.50 -18.53
C THR A 230 6.33 -0.72 -19.99
N PHE A 231 5.76 0.26 -20.68
CA PHE A 231 5.47 0.15 -22.10
C PHE A 231 6.74 -0.04 -22.95
N SER A 232 7.86 0.58 -22.57
CA SER A 232 9.15 0.34 -23.23
C SER A 232 9.67 -1.10 -23.07
N LEU A 233 9.50 -1.70 -21.88
CA LEU A 233 9.83 -3.09 -21.64
C LEU A 233 8.97 -4.04 -22.48
N PHE A 234 7.67 -3.78 -22.60
CA PHE A 234 6.75 -4.62 -23.38
C PHE A 234 6.81 -4.36 -24.90
N SER A 235 7.20 -3.17 -25.34
CA SER A 235 7.34 -2.84 -26.78
C SER A 235 8.66 -3.29 -27.40
N ARG A 236 9.67 -3.65 -26.60
CA ARG A 236 10.95 -4.24 -27.08
C ARG A 236 10.83 -5.65 -27.69
N ARG A 237 9.64 -6.24 -27.75
CA ARG A 237 9.37 -7.52 -28.44
C ARG A 237 9.39 -7.46 -29.97
N LYS A 238 9.97 -6.42 -30.57
CA LYS A 238 10.35 -6.38 -31.99
C LYS A 238 11.84 -6.69 -32.24
N TRP A 239 12.64 -6.99 -31.20
CA TRP A 239 14.09 -7.12 -31.35
C TRP A 239 14.61 -8.55 -31.56
N THR A 240 13.76 -9.58 -31.54
CA THR A 240 14.19 -10.97 -31.83
C THR A 240 13.96 -11.42 -33.27
N SER A 241 13.34 -10.60 -34.13
CA SER A 241 13.22 -10.89 -35.57
C SER A 241 14.35 -10.28 -36.42
N GLU A 242 15.26 -9.51 -35.82
CA GLU A 242 16.39 -8.85 -36.51
C GLU A 242 17.76 -9.47 -36.19
N VAL A 243 17.79 -10.66 -35.56
CA VAL A 243 19.04 -11.41 -35.35
C VAL A 243 18.99 -12.71 -36.16
N LYS A 244 19.09 -12.59 -37.49
CA LYS A 244 19.74 -13.54 -38.42
C LYS A 244 19.64 -13.05 -39.86
N SER A 245 20.43 -12.03 -40.19
CA SER A 245 21.07 -11.97 -41.51
C SER A 245 22.55 -11.69 -41.28
N ILE A 246 23.26 -12.74 -40.84
CA ILE A 246 24.72 -12.74 -40.93
C ILE A 246 25.04 -12.65 -42.43
N GLN A 247 25.54 -11.49 -42.85
CA GLN A 247 26.10 -11.29 -44.18
C GLN A 247 27.20 -12.32 -44.39
N THR A 248 26.98 -13.22 -45.34
CA THR A 248 28.04 -14.00 -45.97
C THR A 248 28.99 -13.04 -46.68
N VAL A 249 30.11 -12.74 -46.04
CA VAL A 249 31.25 -12.05 -46.65
C VAL A 249 31.72 -12.90 -47.83
N LYS A 250 31.53 -12.38 -49.06
CA LYS A 250 32.18 -12.93 -50.26
C LYS A 250 33.68 -12.70 -50.14
N ILE A 251 34.44 -13.78 -49.97
CA ILE A 251 35.89 -13.79 -50.16
C ILE A 251 36.11 -13.86 -51.68
N TYR A 252 36.65 -12.79 -52.26
CA TYR A 252 37.25 -12.83 -53.59
C TYR A 252 38.66 -13.41 -53.45
N PHE A 253 38.93 -14.53 -54.13
CA PHE A 253 40.29 -14.97 -54.41
C PHE A 253 40.73 -14.37 -55.75
N VAL A 254 41.97 -13.88 -55.75
CA VAL A 254 42.74 -13.44 -56.93
C VAL A 254 42.98 -14.62 -57.87
#